data_AF-A0A543I0X8-F1
#
_entry.id   AF-A0A543I0X8-F1
#
_cell.length_a   1.000
_cell.length_b   1.000
_cell.length_c   1.000
_cell.angle_alpha   90.00
_cell.angle_beta   90.00
_cell.angle_gamma   90.00
#
_symmetry.space_group_name_H-M   'P 1'
#
loop_
_entity.id
_entity.type
_entity.pdbx_description
1 polymer ?
#
loop_
_entity_poly.entity_id
_entity_poly.type
_entity_poly.pdbx_seq_one_letter_code
_entity_poly.pdbx_strand_id
1 'polypeptide(L)'
;MESCEHVAVGDAITLSAADGSKVPASSTGLPVGSRMLSYGHLIALGGDFYGVGAEAESPGHPPLAALDPISSSVNPAQAFSSAYLTLVGAPASELDGILAVMNEEQAAIDAARKDKVEPSVAYEKLGDSLSYKWNEITGGGPASLGVVSILTMPGRYINLASVNMDHFGKDAVTAYLAGHGLAMTQAAQLHGQDPNSTAVQMKLLQAYGINAFADHFLTDLFAAGHTRTPRRALWATPQTIAGETGLLARAAHNEDNSNGLHVQNARGDTWAAYGDGKELDSVNAANFAMAVAATQASADEVYRAFVTGSVAPGASAAALQYVPTLDFSAKPVPGGPNYAPLFWADPENNVYRRGGDAGQWPDKNNYDYVYPFSDAEMVAQVKNLISGGTTTTSVACYLQKGSDVTWQWGLNADNSYYKLNGYWITTPHTRLQKFVTDTDEAEMMAAANRAIAYYNRTGYSVIGLFAADSSGGYNYPILVGESELYPTL
;
A
#
# COMPACT_ATOMS: atom_id res chain seq x y z
N MET A 1 -1.30 -4.98 0.06
CA MET A 1 -2.72 -4.89 0.47
C MET A 1 -3.25 -6.29 0.40
N GLU A 2 -3.79 -6.71 1.52
CA GLU A 2 -4.16 -8.07 1.82
C GLU A 2 -5.67 -8.07 2.11
N SER A 3 -6.45 -7.73 1.08
CA SER A 3 -7.89 -7.39 1.18
C SER A 3 -8.73 -8.46 1.89
N CYS A 4 -8.41 -9.74 1.69
CA CYS A 4 -9.08 -10.86 2.35
C CYS A 4 -8.95 -10.85 3.88
N GLU A 5 -7.93 -10.20 4.45
CA GLU A 5 -7.78 -10.08 5.91
C GLU A 5 -8.87 -9.17 6.48
N HIS A 6 -9.13 -8.02 5.84
CA HIS A 6 -10.28 -7.16 6.16
C HIS A 6 -11.61 -7.87 6.00
N VAL A 7 -11.78 -8.63 4.91
CA VAL A 7 -13.01 -9.41 4.68
C VAL A 7 -13.22 -10.37 5.84
N ALA A 8 -12.19 -11.12 6.23
CA ALA A 8 -12.27 -12.11 7.30
C ALA A 8 -12.63 -11.48 8.66
N VAL A 9 -12.06 -10.33 9.01
CA VAL A 9 -12.41 -9.63 10.26
C VAL A 9 -13.86 -9.15 10.24
N GLY A 10 -14.28 -8.48 9.17
CA GLY A 10 -15.63 -7.92 9.06
C GLY A 10 -16.72 -8.99 8.97
N ASP A 11 -16.46 -10.09 8.27
CA ASP A 11 -17.44 -11.16 8.08
C ASP A 11 -17.53 -12.12 9.29
N ALA A 12 -16.62 -12.00 10.26
CA ALA A 12 -16.66 -12.74 11.52
C ALA A 12 -17.66 -12.17 12.55
N ILE A 13 -18.20 -10.97 12.34
CA ILE A 13 -19.12 -10.32 13.29
C ILE A 13 -20.59 -10.70 13.05
N THR A 14 -21.44 -10.31 14.00
CA THR A 14 -22.91 -10.37 13.86
C THR A 14 -23.51 -8.98 13.89
N LEU A 15 -24.50 -8.74 13.03
CA LEU A 15 -25.27 -7.50 12.99
C LEU A 15 -26.61 -7.70 13.70
N SER A 16 -27.13 -6.64 14.30
CA SER A 16 -28.50 -6.62 14.80
C SER A 16 -29.43 -6.05 13.73
N ALA A 17 -30.45 -6.81 13.34
CA ALA A 17 -31.51 -6.32 12.48
C ALA A 17 -32.44 -5.35 13.23
N ALA A 18 -33.29 -4.64 12.50
CA ALA A 18 -34.19 -3.63 13.08
C ALA A 18 -35.12 -4.20 14.16
N ASP A 19 -35.51 -5.46 14.04
CA ASP A 19 -36.34 -6.18 15.03
C ASP A 19 -35.55 -6.73 16.23
N GLY A 20 -34.23 -6.53 16.25
CA GLY A 20 -33.32 -7.00 17.29
C GLY A 20 -32.80 -8.43 17.10
N SER A 21 -33.21 -9.14 16.04
CA SER A 21 -32.60 -10.41 15.69
C SER A 21 -31.13 -10.23 15.29
N LYS A 22 -30.30 -11.25 15.55
CA LYS A 22 -28.88 -11.24 15.17
C LYS A 22 -28.69 -12.02 13.86
N VAL A 23 -27.98 -11.42 12.92
CA VAL A 23 -27.68 -12.00 11.60
C VAL A 23 -26.17 -12.00 11.34
N PRO A 24 -25.59 -13.02 10.66
CA PRO A 24 -24.18 -13.02 10.31
C PRO A 24 -23.87 -11.92 9.28
N ALA A 25 -22.81 -11.14 9.53
CA ALA A 25 -22.39 -10.06 8.65
C ALA A 25 -21.99 -10.56 7.26
N SER A 26 -21.35 -11.73 7.19
CA SER A 26 -20.96 -12.45 5.96
C SER A 26 -22.11 -12.75 5.00
N SER A 27 -23.33 -12.96 5.52
CA SER A 27 -24.52 -13.32 4.75
C SER A 27 -25.53 -12.18 4.62
N THR A 28 -25.24 -11.03 5.22
CA THR A 28 -26.14 -9.86 5.21
C THR A 28 -25.67 -8.87 4.17
N GLY A 29 -26.43 -8.75 3.08
CA GLY A 29 -26.14 -7.76 2.04
C GLY A 29 -26.40 -6.33 2.54
N LEU A 30 -25.37 -5.50 2.51
CA LEU A 30 -25.42 -4.08 2.82
C LEU A 30 -25.54 -3.28 1.53
N PRO A 31 -26.57 -2.41 1.39
CA PRO A 31 -26.80 -1.64 0.17
C PRO A 31 -25.78 -0.52 0.01
N VAL A 32 -25.03 -0.57 -1.09
CA VAL A 32 -24.08 0.48 -1.50
C VAL A 32 -24.26 0.73 -2.99
N GLY A 33 -24.75 1.93 -3.34
CA GLY A 33 -25.17 2.23 -4.70
C GLY A 33 -26.27 1.27 -5.17
N SER A 34 -26.02 0.57 -6.27
CA SER A 34 -26.90 -0.46 -6.83
C SER A 34 -26.55 -1.89 -6.39
N ARG A 35 -25.62 -2.05 -5.44
CA ARG A 35 -25.02 -3.33 -5.05
C ARG A 35 -25.36 -3.70 -3.62
N MET A 36 -25.25 -4.99 -3.33
CA MET A 36 -25.33 -5.56 -1.99
C MET A 36 -23.98 -6.22 -1.72
N LEU A 37 -23.25 -5.74 -0.71
CA LEU A 37 -21.93 -6.23 -0.33
C LEU A 37 -21.97 -6.73 1.13
N SER A 38 -21.14 -7.70 1.49
CA SER A 38 -21.01 -8.08 2.91
C SER A 38 -20.30 -6.97 3.69
N TYR A 39 -20.35 -7.06 5.02
CA TYR A 39 -19.65 -6.11 5.88
C TYR A 39 -18.14 -6.15 5.62
N GLY A 40 -17.55 -7.34 5.53
CA GLY A 40 -16.13 -7.52 5.24
C GLY A 40 -15.70 -6.95 3.88
N HIS A 41 -16.52 -7.09 2.83
CA HIS A 41 -16.23 -6.46 1.54
C HIS A 41 -16.16 -4.93 1.65
N LEU A 42 -17.02 -4.30 2.45
CA LEU A 42 -16.99 -2.85 2.63
C LEU A 42 -15.77 -2.37 3.43
N ILE A 43 -15.34 -3.15 4.44
CA ILE A 43 -14.05 -2.91 5.11
C ILE A 43 -12.92 -2.98 4.08
N ALA A 44 -12.87 -4.03 3.25
CA ALA A 44 -11.80 -4.22 2.28
C ALA A 44 -11.77 -3.20 1.12
N LEU A 45 -12.88 -2.50 0.88
CA LEU A 45 -12.99 -1.49 -0.19
C LEU A 45 -12.70 -0.07 0.30
N GLY A 46 -12.99 0.22 1.58
CA GLY A 46 -12.66 1.50 2.20
C GLY A 46 -11.17 1.76 2.21
N GLY A 47 -10.76 3.03 2.17
CA GLY A 47 -9.37 3.49 2.28
C GLY A 47 -8.46 3.16 1.09
N ASP A 48 -8.35 1.90 0.69
CA ASP A 48 -7.40 1.42 -0.31
C ASP A 48 -7.88 1.56 -1.76
N PHE A 49 -9.17 1.36 -2.01
CA PHE A 49 -9.76 1.52 -3.35
C PHE A 49 -10.56 2.82 -3.46
N TYR A 50 -11.14 3.23 -2.34
CA TYR A 50 -12.00 4.39 -2.17
C TYR A 50 -11.66 5.04 -0.82
N GLY A 51 -10.81 6.08 -0.79
CA GLY A 51 -10.30 6.64 0.48
C GLY A 51 -10.26 8.16 0.56
N VAL A 52 -10.50 8.86 -0.54
CA VAL A 52 -10.43 10.33 -0.64
C VAL A 52 -11.59 10.86 -1.50
N GLY A 53 -11.95 12.13 -1.32
CA GLY A 53 -13.02 12.76 -2.09
C GLY A 53 -12.70 12.83 -3.58
N ALA A 54 -13.73 12.82 -4.43
CA ALA A 54 -13.54 12.91 -5.88
C ALA A 54 -13.13 14.32 -6.34
N GLU A 55 -11.92 14.46 -6.88
CA GLU A 55 -11.64 15.07 -8.20
C GLU A 55 -10.40 14.34 -8.79
N ALA A 56 -10.52 13.79 -9.99
CA ALA A 56 -9.44 13.08 -10.67
C ALA A 56 -9.19 13.69 -12.05
N GLU A 57 -7.92 13.98 -12.40
CA GLU A 57 -7.28 13.66 -13.70
C GLU A 57 -5.73 13.69 -13.61
N SER A 58 -5.04 12.82 -14.39
CA SER A 58 -3.61 12.89 -14.81
C SER A 58 -3.40 12.07 -16.08
N PRO A 59 -2.60 12.50 -17.09
CA PRO A 59 -1.12 12.48 -17.04
C PRO A 59 -0.43 13.81 -17.44
N GLY A 60 0.67 14.18 -16.75
CA GLY A 60 1.56 15.32 -17.07
C GLY A 60 1.50 16.55 -16.13
N HIS A 61 0.61 16.50 -15.13
CA HIS A 61 0.34 17.35 -13.94
C HIS A 61 0.86 18.81 -13.82
N PRO A 62 -0.04 19.76 -13.45
CA PRO A 62 -0.48 19.95 -12.02
C PRO A 62 -1.95 20.44 -11.83
N PRO A 63 -2.51 20.70 -10.61
CA PRO A 63 -2.20 20.22 -9.24
C PRO A 63 -3.39 19.55 -8.49
N LEU A 64 -3.06 18.80 -7.45
CA LEU A 64 -3.98 18.17 -6.48
C LEU A 64 -4.80 19.18 -5.66
N ALA A 65 -6.13 19.04 -5.68
CA ALA A 65 -7.04 19.60 -4.67
C ALA A 65 -7.95 18.51 -4.03
N ALA A 66 -7.63 17.22 -4.22
CA ALA A 66 -8.57 16.12 -3.96
C ALA A 66 -7.93 14.80 -3.44
N LEU A 67 -6.75 14.85 -2.80
CA LEU A 67 -6.15 13.69 -2.13
C LEU A 67 -5.79 13.98 -0.66
N ASP A 68 -6.38 15.02 -0.05
CA ASP A 68 -6.13 15.27 1.37
C ASP A 68 -6.70 14.10 2.19
N PRO A 69 -5.91 13.49 3.09
CA PRO A 69 -6.41 12.48 4.00
C PRO A 69 -7.60 13.04 4.79
N ILE A 70 -8.59 12.19 5.06
CA ILE A 70 -9.75 12.49 5.89
C ILE A 70 -9.31 13.13 7.21
N SER A 71 -8.26 12.59 7.83
CA SER A 71 -7.66 13.09 9.07
C SER A 71 -7.03 14.49 8.98
N SER A 72 -6.72 14.97 7.77
CA SER A 72 -6.14 16.30 7.55
C SER A 72 -7.20 17.36 7.24
N SER A 73 -8.44 16.95 6.98
CA SER A 73 -9.55 17.86 6.68
C SER A 73 -9.99 18.64 7.91
N VAL A 74 -10.35 19.92 7.71
CA VAL A 74 -11.04 20.73 8.74
C VAL A 74 -12.45 20.19 9.07
N ASN A 75 -13.02 19.37 8.18
CA ASN A 75 -14.28 18.68 8.38
C ASN A 75 -14.13 17.19 7.98
N PRO A 76 -13.54 16.35 8.86
CA PRO A 76 -13.31 14.93 8.57
C PRO A 76 -14.58 14.16 8.22
N ALA A 77 -15.71 14.48 8.85
CA ALA A 77 -16.99 13.83 8.53
C ALA A 77 -17.41 14.10 7.07
N GLN A 78 -17.28 15.35 6.60
CA GLN A 78 -17.58 15.66 5.20
C GLN A 78 -16.57 14.99 4.24
N ALA A 79 -15.28 14.97 4.58
CA ALA A 79 -14.26 14.29 3.77
C ALA A 79 -14.53 12.78 3.66
N PHE A 80 -14.84 12.13 4.79
CA PHE A 80 -15.23 10.72 4.84
C PHE A 80 -16.48 10.47 3.99
N SER A 81 -17.52 11.30 4.13
CA SER A 81 -18.74 11.15 3.33
C SER A 81 -18.45 11.26 1.84
N SER A 82 -17.56 12.16 1.43
CA SER A 82 -17.14 12.28 0.03
C SER A 82 -16.40 11.03 -0.45
N ALA A 83 -15.49 10.48 0.36
CA ALA A 83 -14.78 9.24 0.04
C ALA A 83 -15.76 8.06 -0.11
N TYR A 84 -16.68 7.87 0.83
CA TYR A 84 -17.72 6.83 0.76
C TYR A 84 -18.59 6.96 -0.50
N LEU A 85 -18.93 8.19 -0.91
CA LEU A 85 -19.72 8.42 -2.12
C LEU A 85 -18.98 8.01 -3.40
N THR A 86 -17.65 7.95 -3.41
CA THR A 86 -16.89 7.43 -4.56
C THR A 86 -17.13 5.94 -4.77
N LEU A 87 -17.26 5.16 -3.68
CA LEU A 87 -17.67 3.75 -3.75
C LEU A 87 -19.14 3.62 -4.17
N VAL A 88 -20.03 4.44 -3.62
CA VAL A 88 -21.46 4.44 -3.99
C VAL A 88 -21.67 4.71 -5.48
N GLY A 89 -20.86 5.59 -6.06
CA GLY A 89 -20.87 5.96 -7.47
C GLY A 89 -19.98 5.13 -8.39
N ALA A 90 -19.27 4.11 -7.86
CA ALA A 90 -18.29 3.36 -8.63
C ALA A 90 -18.93 2.62 -9.82
N PRO A 91 -18.29 2.60 -11.01
CA PRO A 91 -18.76 1.80 -12.13
C PRO A 91 -18.81 0.31 -11.77
N ALA A 92 -19.89 -0.38 -12.17
CA ALA A 92 -20.05 -1.80 -11.87
C ALA A 92 -18.86 -2.65 -12.37
N SER A 93 -18.31 -2.33 -13.54
CA SER A 93 -17.17 -3.03 -14.12
C SER A 93 -15.88 -2.86 -13.30
N GLU A 94 -15.67 -1.70 -12.69
CA GLU A 94 -14.50 -1.45 -11.85
C GLU A 94 -14.62 -2.27 -10.55
N LEU A 95 -15.77 -2.16 -9.88
CA LEU A 95 -16.02 -2.91 -8.65
C LEU A 95 -16.00 -4.43 -8.87
N ASP A 96 -16.59 -4.93 -9.96
CA ASP A 96 -16.53 -6.35 -10.32
C ASP A 96 -15.10 -6.81 -10.57
N GLY A 97 -14.28 -5.97 -11.21
CA GLY A 97 -12.86 -6.23 -11.41
C GLY A 97 -12.10 -6.33 -10.08
N ILE A 98 -12.31 -5.37 -9.17
CA ILE A 98 -11.67 -5.37 -7.84
C ILE A 98 -12.05 -6.64 -7.06
N LEU A 99 -13.35 -6.94 -6.99
CA LEU A 99 -13.85 -8.13 -6.29
C LEU A 99 -13.38 -9.43 -6.94
N ALA A 100 -13.21 -9.48 -8.26
CA ALA A 100 -12.64 -10.64 -8.93
C ALA A 100 -11.20 -10.92 -8.49
N VAL A 101 -10.38 -9.87 -8.37
CA VAL A 101 -8.99 -10.00 -7.88
C VAL A 101 -8.95 -10.38 -6.39
N MET A 102 -9.87 -9.85 -5.55
CA MET A 102 -10.02 -10.31 -4.17
C MET A 102 -10.40 -11.80 -4.09
N ASN A 103 -11.22 -12.30 -5.01
CA ASN A 103 -11.52 -13.75 -5.07
C ASN A 103 -10.30 -14.58 -5.49
N GLU A 104 -9.39 -14.05 -6.30
CA GLU A 104 -8.11 -14.72 -6.60
C GLU A 104 -7.23 -14.82 -5.36
N GLU A 105 -7.17 -13.76 -4.55
CA GLU A 105 -6.48 -13.74 -3.26
C GLU A 105 -7.07 -14.79 -2.31
N GLN A 106 -8.40 -14.81 -2.14
CA GLN A 106 -9.10 -15.77 -1.29
C GLN A 106 -8.82 -17.21 -1.72
N ALA A 107 -8.83 -17.48 -3.03
CA ALA A 107 -8.54 -18.81 -3.56
C ALA A 107 -7.11 -19.27 -3.25
N ALA A 108 -6.14 -18.35 -3.24
CA ALA A 108 -4.76 -18.66 -2.87
C ALA A 108 -4.63 -18.99 -1.37
N ILE A 109 -5.31 -18.22 -0.51
CA ILE A 109 -5.37 -18.46 0.94
C ILE A 109 -6.05 -19.80 1.25
N ASP A 110 -7.17 -20.09 0.60
CA ASP A 110 -7.89 -21.34 0.78
C ASP A 110 -7.06 -22.55 0.34
N ALA A 111 -6.28 -22.40 -0.74
CA ALA A 111 -5.34 -23.42 -1.18
C ALA A 111 -4.22 -23.65 -0.14
N ALA A 112 -3.62 -22.59 0.41
CA ALA A 112 -2.63 -22.69 1.47
C ALA A 112 -3.18 -23.42 2.71
N ARG A 113 -4.38 -23.05 3.17
CA ARG A 113 -5.05 -23.72 4.29
C ARG A 113 -5.32 -25.20 4.01
N LYS A 114 -5.77 -25.52 2.79
CA LYS A 114 -6.00 -26.92 2.35
C LYS A 114 -4.70 -27.74 2.38
N ASP A 115 -3.59 -27.12 2.02
CA ASP A 115 -2.26 -27.72 2.05
C ASP A 115 -1.61 -27.69 3.45
N LYS A 116 -2.33 -27.17 4.46
CA LYS A 116 -1.90 -27.04 5.86
C LYS A 116 -0.64 -26.19 6.02
N VAL A 117 -0.48 -25.18 5.18
CA VAL A 117 0.50 -24.12 5.34
C VAL A 117 -0.20 -22.82 5.75
N GLU A 118 0.54 -21.93 6.39
CA GLU A 118 0.01 -20.65 6.86
C GLU A 118 -0.38 -19.75 5.66
N PRO A 119 -1.44 -18.94 5.77
CA PRO A 119 -1.84 -17.96 4.75
C PRO A 119 -0.72 -17.04 4.28
N SER A 120 0.22 -16.66 5.15
CA SER A 120 1.41 -15.87 4.79
C SER A 120 2.25 -16.46 3.66
N VAL A 121 2.26 -17.79 3.49
CA VAL A 121 2.93 -18.45 2.37
C VAL A 121 2.22 -18.15 1.04
N ALA A 122 0.89 -18.03 1.05
CA ALA A 122 0.14 -17.61 -0.14
C ALA A 122 0.43 -16.15 -0.49
N TYR A 123 0.45 -15.26 0.50
CA TYR A 123 0.80 -13.85 0.31
C TYR A 123 2.21 -13.67 -0.24
N GLU A 124 3.20 -14.37 0.32
CA GLU A 124 4.59 -14.34 -0.19
C GLU A 124 4.68 -14.79 -1.65
N LYS A 125 3.92 -15.83 -2.03
CA LYS A 125 3.89 -16.34 -3.40
C LYS A 125 3.18 -15.39 -4.37
N LEU A 126 2.12 -14.73 -3.94
CA LEU A 126 1.39 -13.75 -4.74
C LEU A 126 2.24 -12.49 -4.98
N GLY A 127 3.00 -12.06 -3.96
CA GLY A 127 3.75 -10.81 -3.99
C GLY A 127 2.88 -9.64 -4.46
N ASP A 128 3.45 -8.74 -5.26
CA ASP A 128 2.74 -7.55 -5.76
C ASP A 128 1.84 -7.82 -6.98
N SER A 129 1.66 -9.08 -7.37
CA SER A 129 0.93 -9.42 -8.62
C SER A 129 -0.52 -8.93 -8.62
N LEU A 130 -1.20 -8.95 -7.46
CA LEU A 130 -2.56 -8.47 -7.31
C LEU A 130 -2.64 -6.93 -7.32
N SER A 131 -1.67 -6.27 -6.69
CA SER A 131 -1.51 -4.81 -6.74
C SER A 131 -1.38 -4.30 -8.17
N TYR A 132 -0.70 -5.03 -9.07
CA TYR A 132 -0.62 -4.67 -10.48
C TYR A 132 -1.97 -4.74 -11.18
N LYS A 133 -2.78 -5.75 -10.89
CA LYS A 133 -4.15 -5.90 -11.43
C LYS A 133 -5.07 -4.81 -10.91
N TRP A 134 -5.04 -4.53 -9.62
CA TRP A 134 -5.82 -3.45 -9.01
C TRP A 134 -5.42 -2.08 -9.55
N ASN A 135 -4.13 -1.85 -9.79
CA ASN A 135 -3.66 -0.63 -10.44
C ASN A 135 -4.31 -0.46 -11.83
N GLU A 136 -4.25 -1.50 -12.68
CA GLU A 136 -4.88 -1.49 -14.01
C GLU A 136 -6.40 -1.25 -13.94
N ILE A 137 -7.11 -1.97 -13.06
CA ILE A 137 -8.57 -1.83 -12.90
C ILE A 137 -8.96 -0.40 -12.49
N THR A 138 -8.12 0.26 -11.69
CA THR A 138 -8.38 1.60 -11.15
C THR A 138 -7.78 2.73 -12.00
N GLY A 139 -7.51 2.45 -13.29
CA GLY A 139 -7.11 3.44 -14.29
C GLY A 139 -5.60 3.59 -14.49
N GLY A 140 -4.79 2.71 -13.90
CA GLY A 140 -3.34 2.66 -14.07
C GLY A 140 -2.87 1.86 -15.28
N GLY A 141 -1.56 1.71 -15.42
CA GLY A 141 -0.94 0.99 -16.52
C GLY A 141 -1.21 -0.53 -16.49
N PRO A 142 -0.99 -1.25 -17.60
CA PRO A 142 -1.26 -2.69 -17.68
C PRO A 142 -0.49 -3.50 -16.64
N ALA A 143 -1.17 -4.44 -15.96
CA ALA A 143 -0.57 -5.29 -14.93
C ALA A 143 0.61 -6.12 -15.46
N SER A 144 0.62 -6.42 -16.77
CA SER A 144 1.72 -7.12 -17.45
C SER A 144 3.06 -6.37 -17.42
N LEU A 145 3.08 -5.09 -17.07
CA LEU A 145 4.32 -4.31 -16.90
C LEU A 145 4.89 -4.41 -15.47
N GLY A 146 4.20 -5.10 -14.56
CA GLY A 146 4.64 -5.32 -13.18
C GLY A 146 4.94 -4.00 -12.46
N VAL A 147 6.09 -3.94 -11.79
CA VAL A 147 6.54 -2.75 -11.03
C VAL A 147 6.58 -1.46 -11.88
N VAL A 148 6.81 -1.55 -13.20
CA VAL A 148 6.80 -0.37 -14.08
C VAL A 148 5.41 0.28 -14.10
N SER A 149 4.34 -0.52 -14.13
CA SER A 149 2.95 0.00 -14.06
C SER A 149 2.73 0.83 -12.80
N ILE A 150 3.26 0.37 -11.66
CA ILE A 150 3.13 1.07 -10.37
C ILE A 150 3.92 2.38 -10.35
N LEU A 151 5.14 2.37 -10.88
CA LEU A 151 6.07 3.49 -10.76
C LEU A 151 5.79 4.61 -11.75
N THR A 152 5.32 4.30 -12.96
CA THR A 152 5.16 5.30 -14.03
C THR A 152 3.72 5.55 -14.44
N MET A 153 2.80 4.63 -14.13
CA MET A 153 1.38 4.72 -14.53
C MET A 153 0.44 4.41 -13.35
N PRO A 154 0.49 5.19 -12.25
CA PRO A 154 -0.33 4.91 -11.08
C PRO A 154 -1.80 5.25 -11.32
N GLY A 155 -2.64 4.22 -11.21
CA GLY A 155 -4.09 4.34 -11.07
C GLY A 155 -4.48 4.77 -9.67
N ARG A 156 -5.79 4.91 -9.43
CA ARG A 156 -6.32 5.42 -8.14
C ARG A 156 -5.83 4.61 -6.94
N TYR A 157 -5.74 3.28 -7.05
CA TYR A 157 -5.24 2.39 -5.99
C TYR A 157 -3.83 2.79 -5.51
N ILE A 158 -2.90 3.04 -6.44
CA ILE A 158 -1.53 3.43 -6.09
C ILE A 158 -1.43 4.88 -5.63
N ASN A 159 -2.24 5.76 -6.23
CA ASN A 159 -2.30 7.16 -5.80
C ASN A 159 -2.79 7.26 -4.34
N LEU A 160 -3.78 6.47 -3.93
CA LEU A 160 -4.24 6.39 -2.54
C LEU A 160 -3.13 5.93 -1.60
N ALA A 161 -2.40 4.88 -1.95
CA ALA A 161 -1.26 4.39 -1.16
C ALA A 161 -0.17 5.47 -0.94
N SER A 162 -0.06 6.45 -1.84
CA SER A 162 0.90 7.56 -1.69
C SER A 162 0.50 8.62 -0.66
N VAL A 163 -0.79 8.72 -0.30
CA VAL A 163 -1.35 9.70 0.64
C VAL A 163 -2.13 9.05 1.79
N ASN A 164 -1.86 7.78 2.06
CA ASN A 164 -2.62 6.92 2.97
C ASN A 164 -2.40 7.19 4.47
N MET A 165 -2.23 8.44 4.91
CA MET A 165 -2.05 8.74 6.34
C MET A 165 -3.18 8.18 7.20
N ASP A 166 -4.41 8.14 6.67
CA ASP A 166 -5.60 7.62 7.35
C ASP A 166 -5.52 6.12 7.70
N HIS A 167 -4.49 5.39 7.28
CA HIS A 167 -4.27 3.99 7.66
C HIS A 167 -3.49 3.86 8.97
N PHE A 168 -2.86 4.93 9.45
CA PHE A 168 -1.84 4.84 10.50
C PHE A 168 -2.25 5.57 11.78
N GLY A 169 -2.09 4.90 12.92
CA GLY A 169 -2.17 5.47 14.27
C GLY A 169 -3.31 6.49 14.48
N LYS A 170 -2.98 7.70 14.95
CA LYS A 170 -3.98 8.73 15.28
C LYS A 170 -4.82 9.20 14.08
N ASP A 171 -4.28 9.06 12.88
CA ASP A 171 -4.93 9.50 11.66
C ASP A 171 -6.03 8.51 11.27
N ALA A 172 -5.76 7.20 11.39
CA ALA A 172 -6.76 6.15 11.30
C ALA A 172 -7.87 6.28 12.34
N VAL A 173 -7.51 6.59 13.60
CA VAL A 173 -8.53 6.88 14.62
C VAL A 173 -9.42 8.04 14.19
N THR A 174 -8.86 9.09 13.60
CA THR A 174 -9.65 10.25 13.14
C THR A 174 -10.58 9.89 11.99
N ALA A 175 -10.11 9.13 11.00
CA ALA A 175 -10.90 8.68 9.86
C ALA A 175 -12.02 7.71 10.28
N TYR A 176 -11.72 6.74 11.14
CA TYR A 176 -12.71 5.85 11.76
C TYR A 176 -13.80 6.65 12.49
N LEU A 177 -13.42 7.54 13.41
CA LEU A 177 -14.35 8.32 14.21
C LEU A 177 -15.29 9.18 13.34
N ALA A 178 -14.77 9.73 12.23
CA ALA A 178 -15.54 10.51 11.28
C ALA A 178 -16.67 9.69 10.65
N GLY A 179 -16.34 8.51 10.11
CA GLY A 179 -17.31 7.61 9.47
C GLY A 179 -18.27 6.95 10.45
N HIS A 180 -17.75 6.44 11.55
CA HIS A 180 -18.53 5.80 12.61
C HIS A 180 -19.56 6.77 13.21
N GLY A 181 -19.18 8.03 13.44
CA GLY A 181 -20.09 9.08 13.90
C GLY A 181 -21.23 9.37 12.93
N LEU A 182 -20.98 9.34 11.62
CA LEU A 182 -22.02 9.47 10.58
C LEU A 182 -22.98 8.28 10.60
N ALA A 183 -22.44 7.05 10.67
CA ALA A 183 -23.25 5.83 10.74
C ALA A 183 -24.19 5.83 11.95
N MET A 184 -23.67 6.15 13.13
CA MET A 184 -24.49 6.26 14.36
C MET A 184 -25.56 7.36 14.25
N THR A 185 -25.21 8.51 13.68
CA THR A 185 -26.17 9.62 13.48
C THR A 185 -27.32 9.19 12.55
N GLN A 186 -27.00 8.51 11.46
CA GLN A 186 -28.01 7.98 10.53
C GLN A 186 -28.89 6.92 11.20
N ALA A 187 -28.30 6.02 11.98
CA ALA A 187 -29.03 5.01 12.73
C ALA A 187 -29.98 5.61 13.78
N ALA A 188 -29.53 6.61 14.54
CA ALA A 188 -30.32 7.29 15.55
C ALA A 188 -31.57 7.98 15.00
N GLN A 189 -31.51 8.51 13.77
CA GLN A 189 -32.67 9.14 13.10
C GLN A 189 -33.82 8.16 12.81
N LEU A 190 -33.57 6.86 12.85
CA LEU A 190 -34.57 5.83 12.60
C LEU A 190 -35.31 5.39 13.88
N HIS A 191 -34.90 5.90 15.04
CA HIS A 191 -35.51 5.55 16.32
C HIS A 191 -37.03 5.80 16.33
N GLY A 192 -37.77 4.85 16.92
CA GLY A 192 -39.23 4.91 17.05
C GLY A 192 -39.99 4.66 15.74
N GLN A 193 -39.31 4.45 14.61
CA GLN A 193 -39.94 4.01 13.36
C GLN A 193 -40.25 2.50 13.41
N ASP A 194 -41.20 2.04 12.58
CA ASP A 194 -41.60 0.63 12.54
C ASP A 194 -40.43 -0.27 12.11
N PRO A 195 -39.92 -1.17 12.99
CA PRO A 195 -38.80 -2.05 12.67
C PRO A 195 -39.12 -3.07 11.57
N ASN A 196 -40.40 -3.34 11.31
CA ASN A 196 -40.83 -4.22 10.21
C ASN A 196 -40.93 -3.50 8.86
N SER A 197 -40.77 -2.18 8.84
CA SER A 197 -40.74 -1.41 7.60
C SER A 197 -39.49 -1.73 6.80
N THR A 198 -39.67 -2.17 5.55
CA THR A 198 -38.57 -2.38 4.60
C THR A 198 -37.70 -1.14 4.46
N ALA A 199 -38.28 0.07 4.52
CA ALA A 199 -37.52 1.32 4.45
C ALA A 199 -36.61 1.54 5.66
N VAL A 200 -37.08 1.18 6.87
CA VAL A 200 -36.28 1.28 8.11
C VAL A 200 -35.15 0.27 8.09
N GLN A 201 -35.45 -0.98 7.72
CA GLN A 201 -34.45 -2.04 7.59
C GLN A 201 -33.36 -1.65 6.59
N MET A 202 -33.72 -1.18 5.40
CA MET A 202 -32.76 -0.74 4.39
C MET A 202 -31.89 0.43 4.86
N LYS A 203 -32.46 1.43 5.55
CA LYS A 203 -31.68 2.56 6.07
C LYS A 203 -30.73 2.18 7.21
N LEU A 204 -31.10 1.20 8.05
CA LEU A 204 -30.20 0.65 9.06
C LEU A 204 -29.06 -0.13 8.40
N LEU A 205 -29.34 -0.92 7.37
CA LEU A 205 -28.30 -1.60 6.59
C LEU A 205 -27.37 -0.60 5.88
N GLN A 206 -27.88 0.53 5.39
CA GLN A 206 -27.05 1.63 4.87
C GLN A 206 -26.14 2.23 5.96
N ALA A 207 -26.63 2.39 7.19
CA ALA A 207 -25.82 2.87 8.30
C ALA A 207 -24.70 1.87 8.65
N TYR A 208 -24.98 0.56 8.66
CA TYR A 208 -23.92 -0.45 8.77
C TYR A 208 -22.94 -0.41 7.60
N GLY A 209 -23.39 -0.10 6.38
CA GLY A 209 -22.49 0.04 5.22
C GLY A 209 -21.50 1.20 5.36
N ILE A 210 -21.97 2.35 5.86
CA ILE A 210 -21.11 3.50 6.21
C ILE A 210 -20.14 3.10 7.32
N ASN A 211 -20.62 2.36 8.32
CA ASN A 211 -19.79 1.91 9.43
C ASN A 211 -18.70 0.93 9.00
N ALA A 212 -19.04 -0.03 8.14
CA ALA A 212 -18.08 -1.00 7.61
C ALA A 212 -16.97 -0.31 6.81
N PHE A 213 -17.30 0.72 6.03
CA PHE A 213 -16.29 1.54 5.36
C PHE A 213 -15.40 2.30 6.34
N ALA A 214 -15.94 2.73 7.49
CA ALA A 214 -15.15 3.35 8.57
C ALA A 214 -14.28 2.33 9.32
N ASP A 215 -14.78 1.12 9.48
CA ASP A 215 -14.08 0.03 10.14
C ASP A 215 -12.84 -0.43 9.38
N HIS A 216 -12.67 -0.08 8.09
CA HIS A 216 -11.39 -0.20 7.39
C HIS A 216 -10.25 0.38 8.23
N PHE A 217 -10.35 1.68 8.55
CA PHE A 217 -9.37 2.40 9.35
C PHE A 217 -9.29 1.86 10.79
N LEU A 218 -10.38 1.30 11.33
CA LEU A 218 -10.34 0.62 12.63
C LEU A 218 -9.51 -0.66 12.55
N THR A 219 -9.67 -1.45 11.50
CA THR A 219 -8.97 -2.73 11.33
C THR A 219 -7.49 -2.53 11.00
N ASP A 220 -7.12 -1.47 10.28
CA ASP A 220 -5.71 -1.11 10.06
C ASP A 220 -4.96 -0.95 11.38
N LEU A 221 -5.61 -0.37 12.39
CA LEU A 221 -5.01 -0.18 13.71
C LEU A 221 -4.58 -1.48 14.39
N PHE A 222 -5.04 -2.65 13.94
CA PHE A 222 -4.60 -3.94 14.47
C PHE A 222 -3.38 -4.50 13.76
N ALA A 223 -3.01 -3.99 12.57
CA ALA A 223 -1.77 -4.38 11.93
C ALA A 223 -0.57 -3.68 12.60
N ALA A 224 0.45 -4.47 12.95
CA ALA A 224 1.66 -3.97 13.59
C ALA A 224 2.34 -2.81 12.83
N GLY A 225 2.40 -2.90 11.51
CA GLY A 225 2.98 -1.92 10.61
C GLY A 225 2.22 -0.59 10.61
N HIS A 226 0.90 -0.64 10.63
CA HIS A 226 0.03 0.54 10.74
C HIS A 226 0.07 1.18 12.14
N THR A 227 0.36 0.36 13.17
CA THR A 227 0.49 0.82 14.57
C THR A 227 1.77 1.64 14.79
N ARG A 228 2.92 1.18 14.27
CA ARG A 228 4.23 1.73 14.63
C ARG A 228 4.86 2.65 13.58
N THR A 229 4.51 2.51 12.31
CA THR A 229 5.10 3.33 11.25
C THR A 229 4.72 4.81 11.42
N PRO A 230 5.68 5.75 11.57
CA PRO A 230 5.39 7.16 11.77
C PRO A 230 5.02 7.87 10.44
N ARG A 231 3.97 7.39 9.77
CA ARG A 231 3.62 7.72 8.38
C ARG A 231 3.50 9.22 8.10
N ARG A 232 2.83 9.96 8.98
CA ARG A 232 2.65 11.42 8.82
C ARG A 232 3.95 12.19 9.02
N ALA A 233 4.78 11.78 9.98
CA ALA A 233 6.08 12.41 10.19
C ALA A 233 7.02 12.12 9.01
N LEU A 234 7.01 10.88 8.49
CA LEU A 234 7.70 10.49 7.25
C LEU A 234 7.19 11.28 6.04
N TRP A 235 5.89 11.57 5.92
CA TRP A 235 5.38 12.42 4.84
C TRP A 235 5.91 13.86 4.93
N ALA A 236 6.09 14.36 6.15
CA ALA A 236 6.47 15.73 6.42
C ALA A 236 7.98 15.97 6.37
N THR A 237 8.81 14.95 6.14
CA THR A 237 10.27 15.12 6.08
C THR A 237 10.66 16.01 4.88
N PRO A 238 11.35 17.14 5.10
CA PRO A 238 11.67 18.10 4.03
C PRO A 238 12.58 17.56 2.92
N GLN A 239 13.28 16.45 3.18
CA GLN A 239 14.34 15.92 2.31
C GLN A 239 13.85 14.81 1.34
N THR A 240 12.61 14.33 1.50
CA THR A 240 12.03 13.24 0.70
C THR A 240 11.01 13.73 -0.33
N ILE A 241 11.04 13.18 -1.54
CA ILE A 241 9.91 13.33 -2.47
C ILE A 241 8.73 12.49 -1.96
N ALA A 242 7.49 13.01 -2.05
CA ALA A 242 6.27 12.37 -1.54
C ALA A 242 6.17 10.86 -1.82
N GLY A 243 6.43 10.41 -3.06
CA GLY A 243 6.40 8.99 -3.45
C GLY A 243 7.48 8.13 -2.78
N GLU A 244 8.60 8.73 -2.37
CA GLU A 244 9.69 8.03 -1.68
C GLU A 244 9.34 7.77 -0.21
N THR A 245 8.61 8.68 0.44
CA THR A 245 8.12 8.48 1.82
C THR A 245 7.17 7.29 1.92
N GLY A 246 6.39 7.02 0.86
CA GLY A 246 5.53 5.85 0.78
C GLY A 246 6.33 4.54 0.74
N LEU A 247 7.46 4.51 0.02
CA LEU A 247 8.35 3.35 -0.02
C LEU A 247 9.03 3.10 1.34
N LEU A 248 9.47 4.18 2.01
CA LEU A 248 10.04 4.09 3.36
C LEU A 248 9.00 3.58 4.36
N ALA A 249 7.79 4.14 4.34
CA ALA A 249 6.69 3.69 5.17
C ALA A 249 6.36 2.21 4.92
N ARG A 250 6.29 1.78 3.65
CA ARG A 250 6.07 0.38 3.26
C ARG A 250 7.13 -0.56 3.83
N ALA A 251 8.40 -0.15 3.84
CA ALA A 251 9.49 -0.97 4.40
C ALA A 251 9.33 -1.18 5.92
N ALA A 252 9.05 -0.12 6.68
CA ALA A 252 8.81 -0.21 8.12
C ALA A 252 7.53 -1.00 8.43
N HIS A 253 6.47 -0.73 7.68
CA HIS A 253 5.18 -1.40 7.74
C HIS A 253 5.33 -2.92 7.60
N ASN A 254 5.96 -3.37 6.51
CA ASN A 254 6.13 -4.80 6.24
C ASN A 254 7.07 -5.49 7.23
N GLU A 255 8.11 -4.80 7.70
CA GLU A 255 9.01 -5.34 8.72
C GLU A 255 8.25 -5.66 10.02
N ASP A 256 7.38 -4.74 10.46
CA ASP A 256 6.63 -4.90 11.70
C ASP A 256 5.49 -5.90 11.58
N ASN A 257 4.77 -5.90 10.46
CA ASN A 257 3.77 -6.94 10.18
C ASN A 257 4.38 -8.34 10.21
N SER A 258 5.60 -8.50 9.69
CA SER A 258 6.27 -9.80 9.67
C SER A 258 6.87 -10.19 11.03
N ASN A 259 7.50 -9.27 11.74
CA ASN A 259 8.16 -9.55 13.02
C ASN A 259 7.18 -9.63 14.20
N GLY A 260 6.05 -8.92 14.10
CA GLY A 260 5.10 -8.71 15.17
C GLY A 260 5.58 -7.69 16.22
N LEU A 261 4.62 -7.17 16.97
CA LEU A 261 4.80 -6.23 18.08
C LEU A 261 4.09 -6.77 19.31
N HIS A 262 4.78 -6.78 20.44
CA HIS A 262 4.16 -6.90 21.75
C HIS A 262 3.47 -5.58 22.09
N VAL A 263 2.15 -5.63 22.22
CA VAL A 263 1.26 -4.49 22.36
C VAL A 263 0.39 -4.63 23.60
N GLN A 264 -0.21 -3.52 24.00
CA GLN A 264 -1.27 -3.49 25.01
C GLN A 264 -2.45 -2.63 24.54
N ASN A 265 -3.63 -2.76 25.14
CA ASN A 265 -4.76 -1.84 24.88
C ASN A 265 -5.18 -1.06 26.12
N ALA A 266 -6.19 -0.20 25.98
CA ALA A 266 -6.72 0.63 27.07
C ALA A 266 -7.35 -0.18 28.22
N ARG A 267 -7.65 -1.47 28.01
CA ARG A 267 -8.17 -2.38 29.03
C ARG A 267 -7.07 -3.10 29.81
N GLY A 268 -5.82 -2.95 29.39
CA GLY A 268 -4.66 -3.61 29.99
C GLY A 268 -4.41 -5.03 29.48
N ASP A 269 -5.10 -5.47 28.41
CA ASP A 269 -4.74 -6.74 27.76
C ASP A 269 -3.39 -6.58 27.05
N THR A 270 -2.59 -7.64 27.01
CA THR A 270 -1.31 -7.68 26.28
C THR A 270 -1.25 -8.90 25.36
N TRP A 271 -0.72 -8.72 24.15
CA TRP A 271 -0.56 -9.81 23.17
C TRP A 271 0.52 -9.46 22.14
N ALA A 272 0.81 -10.40 21.23
CA ALA A 272 1.63 -10.14 20.05
C ALA A 272 0.71 -9.86 18.85
N ALA A 273 0.83 -8.67 18.27
CA ALA A 273 0.17 -8.26 17.05
C ALA A 273 1.12 -8.44 15.87
N TYR A 274 0.74 -9.25 14.89
CA TYR A 274 1.30 -9.20 13.54
C TYR A 274 0.39 -8.28 12.70
N GLY A 275 0.51 -8.28 11.38
CA GLY A 275 -0.37 -7.47 10.55
C GLY A 275 -0.38 -7.97 9.12
N ASP A 276 -0.56 -7.06 8.17
CA ASP A 276 -0.80 -7.37 6.76
C ASP A 276 0.09 -8.50 6.24
N GLY A 277 -0.56 -9.52 5.69
CA GLY A 277 0.08 -10.72 5.15
C GLY A 277 0.34 -11.81 6.20
N LYS A 278 0.01 -11.56 7.46
CA LYS A 278 0.04 -12.51 8.58
C LYS A 278 -1.18 -12.40 9.48
N GLU A 279 -2.19 -11.61 9.13
CA GLU A 279 -3.35 -11.41 10.00
C GLU A 279 -4.08 -12.74 10.22
N LEU A 280 -4.13 -13.57 9.18
CA LEU A 280 -4.80 -14.87 9.16
C LEU A 280 -3.91 -16.05 9.60
N ASP A 281 -2.65 -15.81 9.95
CA ASP A 281 -1.74 -16.85 10.43
C ASP A 281 -2.11 -17.29 11.85
N SER A 282 -1.82 -18.54 12.17
CA SER A 282 -2.11 -19.10 13.49
C SER A 282 -1.41 -18.35 14.64
N VAL A 283 -0.23 -17.79 14.38
CA VAL A 283 0.55 -17.00 15.35
C VAL A 283 -0.14 -15.68 15.74
N ASN A 284 -1.02 -15.17 14.87
CA ASN A 284 -1.70 -13.89 15.04
C ASN A 284 -3.14 -14.03 15.61
N ALA A 285 -3.58 -15.25 15.97
CA ALA A 285 -4.96 -15.51 16.38
C ALA A 285 -5.47 -14.61 17.54
N ALA A 286 -4.60 -14.21 18.46
CA ALA A 286 -4.96 -13.29 19.55
C ALA A 286 -5.25 -11.87 19.04
N ASN A 287 -4.46 -11.38 18.07
CA ASN A 287 -4.68 -10.07 17.46
C ASN A 287 -5.95 -10.06 16.61
N PHE A 288 -6.15 -11.10 15.80
CA PHE A 288 -7.38 -11.29 15.01
C PHE A 288 -8.62 -11.28 15.90
N ALA A 289 -8.58 -11.95 17.05
CA ALA A 289 -9.69 -11.93 18.01
C ALA A 289 -9.95 -10.52 18.58
N MET A 290 -8.90 -9.71 18.79
CA MET A 290 -9.05 -8.31 19.23
C MET A 290 -9.65 -7.44 18.12
N ALA A 291 -9.21 -7.59 16.87
CA ALA A 291 -9.74 -6.88 15.71
C ALA A 291 -11.23 -7.19 15.54
N VAL A 292 -11.62 -8.47 15.53
CA VAL A 292 -13.03 -8.90 15.44
C VAL A 292 -13.88 -8.33 16.58
N ALA A 293 -13.35 -8.32 17.81
CA ALA A 293 -14.09 -7.80 18.94
C ALA A 293 -14.25 -6.26 18.90
N ALA A 294 -13.26 -5.54 18.35
CA ALA A 294 -13.36 -4.11 18.10
C ALA A 294 -14.42 -3.79 17.03
N THR A 295 -14.37 -4.50 15.90
CA THR A 295 -15.36 -4.37 14.81
C THR A 295 -16.78 -4.73 15.29
N GLN A 296 -16.93 -5.78 16.10
CA GLN A 296 -18.22 -6.12 16.71
C GLN A 296 -18.74 -5.00 17.62
N ALA A 297 -17.86 -4.40 18.44
CA ALA A 297 -18.22 -3.28 19.30
C ALA A 297 -18.66 -2.05 18.49
N SER A 298 -17.96 -1.75 17.38
CA SER A 298 -18.32 -0.70 16.42
C SER A 298 -19.72 -0.91 15.84
N ALA A 299 -20.02 -2.11 15.33
CA ALA A 299 -21.35 -2.42 14.81
C ALA A 299 -22.46 -2.37 15.89
N ASP A 300 -22.17 -2.84 17.10
CA ASP A 300 -23.11 -2.77 18.22
C ASP A 300 -23.41 -1.31 18.65
N GLU A 301 -22.45 -0.39 18.52
CA GLU A 301 -22.64 1.04 18.78
C GLU A 301 -23.61 1.68 17.77
N VAL A 302 -23.54 1.31 16.48
CA VAL A 302 -24.51 1.73 15.46
C VAL A 302 -25.92 1.25 15.82
N TYR A 303 -26.07 -0.02 16.18
CA TYR A 303 -27.38 -0.54 16.59
C TYR A 303 -27.91 0.10 17.88
N ARG A 304 -27.02 0.36 18.84
CA ARG A 304 -27.39 1.06 20.07
C ARG A 304 -27.94 2.45 19.77
N ALA A 305 -27.30 3.20 18.87
CA ALA A 305 -27.78 4.50 18.41
C ALA A 305 -29.18 4.38 17.77
N PHE A 306 -29.43 3.36 16.96
CA PHE A 306 -30.77 3.04 16.41
C PHE A 306 -31.81 2.81 17.52
N VAL A 307 -31.49 2.00 18.52
CA VAL A 307 -32.43 1.66 19.61
C VAL A 307 -32.69 2.85 20.52
N THR A 308 -31.69 3.67 20.84
CA THR A 308 -31.83 4.77 21.81
C THR A 308 -32.24 6.10 21.18
N GLY A 309 -32.10 6.26 19.86
CA GLY A 309 -32.33 7.52 19.16
C GLY A 309 -31.31 8.62 19.51
N SER A 310 -30.15 8.24 20.04
CA SER A 310 -29.14 9.16 20.53
C SER A 310 -27.74 8.61 20.32
N VAL A 311 -26.80 9.47 19.94
CA VAL A 311 -25.37 9.15 19.96
C VAL A 311 -24.83 9.55 21.33
N ALA A 312 -24.43 8.60 22.16
CA ALA A 312 -23.94 8.93 23.50
C ALA A 312 -22.59 9.69 23.40
N PRO A 313 -22.30 10.65 24.30
CA PRO A 313 -20.99 11.26 24.37
C PRO A 313 -19.92 10.18 24.60
N GLY A 314 -18.96 10.05 23.69
CA GLY A 314 -17.93 9.00 23.74
C GLY A 314 -18.38 7.61 23.25
N ALA A 315 -19.57 7.49 22.63
CA ALA A 315 -20.06 6.27 21.97
C ALA A 315 -19.22 5.82 20.77
N SER A 316 -18.11 6.50 20.48
CA SER A 316 -17.15 6.13 19.45
C SER A 316 -15.85 5.59 20.06
N ALA A 317 -15.86 5.29 21.36
CA ALA A 317 -14.69 4.84 22.11
C ALA A 317 -14.71 3.35 22.47
N ALA A 318 -15.84 2.63 22.41
CA ALA A 318 -15.84 1.22 22.87
C ALA A 318 -14.98 0.34 21.97
N ALA A 319 -15.09 0.49 20.65
CA ALA A 319 -14.19 -0.18 19.71
C ALA A 319 -12.71 0.19 19.95
N LEU A 320 -12.43 1.46 20.25
CA LEU A 320 -11.07 1.95 20.53
C LEU A 320 -10.46 1.40 21.83
N GLN A 321 -11.27 0.82 22.74
CA GLN A 321 -10.72 0.15 23.93
C GLN A 321 -9.93 -1.13 23.58
N TYR A 322 -10.19 -1.72 22.41
CA TYR A 322 -9.52 -2.95 21.95
C TYR A 322 -8.24 -2.67 21.19
N VAL A 323 -8.12 -1.48 20.59
CA VAL A 323 -7.03 -1.09 19.69
C VAL A 323 -5.68 -1.24 20.39
N PRO A 324 -4.67 -1.85 19.74
CA PRO A 324 -3.33 -1.93 20.29
C PRO A 324 -2.71 -0.54 20.38
N THR A 325 -1.88 -0.36 21.42
CA THR A 325 -1.20 0.88 21.73
C THR A 325 0.26 0.59 22.03
N LEU A 326 1.09 1.54 21.64
CA LEU A 326 2.51 1.59 21.91
C LEU A 326 2.87 3.01 22.34
N ASP A 327 3.78 3.12 23.30
CA ASP A 327 4.33 4.41 23.70
C ASP A 327 5.49 4.79 22.77
N PHE A 328 5.29 5.85 22.00
CA PHE A 328 6.29 6.41 21.09
C PHE A 328 6.90 7.73 21.61
N SER A 329 6.54 8.15 22.82
CA SER A 329 6.95 9.45 23.38
C SER A 329 8.43 9.51 23.77
N ALA A 330 9.06 8.35 23.96
CA ALA A 330 10.46 8.22 24.30
C ALA A 330 11.25 7.53 23.19
N LYS A 331 12.56 7.84 23.12
CA LYS A 331 13.49 7.15 22.24
C LYS A 331 13.45 5.63 22.52
N PRO A 332 13.30 4.79 21.49
CA PRO A 332 13.38 3.34 21.65
C PRO A 332 14.73 2.93 22.26
N VAL A 333 14.69 2.03 23.25
CA VAL A 333 15.87 1.51 23.93
C VAL A 333 15.92 -0.02 23.86
N PRO A 334 17.13 -0.63 23.89
CA PRO A 334 17.26 -2.07 23.91
C PRO A 334 16.68 -2.69 25.20
N GLY A 335 16.30 -3.97 25.12
CA GLY A 335 15.84 -4.76 26.28
C GLY A 335 14.32 -4.82 26.47
N GLY A 336 13.55 -4.12 25.64
CA GLY A 336 12.09 -4.30 25.55
C GLY A 336 11.70 -5.55 24.74
N PRO A 337 10.40 -5.91 24.73
CA PRO A 337 9.89 -7.07 23.99
C PRO A 337 9.84 -6.85 22.47
N ASN A 338 9.99 -5.61 22.01
CA ASN A 338 9.91 -5.22 20.61
C ASN A 338 11.29 -4.90 20.04
N TYR A 339 11.54 -5.34 18.82
CA TYR A 339 12.70 -4.90 18.02
C TYR A 339 12.74 -3.37 17.88
N ALA A 340 13.90 -2.81 17.60
CA ALA A 340 14.03 -1.39 17.30
C ALA A 340 13.14 -1.03 16.10
N PRO A 341 12.33 0.04 16.11
CA PRO A 341 11.62 0.46 14.90
C PRO A 341 12.58 0.95 13.82
N LEU A 342 12.27 0.67 12.54
CA LEU A 342 13.06 1.16 11.40
C LEU A 342 13.09 2.70 11.36
N PHE A 343 11.94 3.32 11.62
CA PHE A 343 11.80 4.76 11.80
C PHE A 343 11.16 5.09 13.14
N TRP A 344 11.69 6.11 13.80
CA TRP A 344 11.10 6.66 15.01
C TRP A 344 10.95 8.17 14.84
N ALA A 345 9.79 8.72 15.16
CA ALA A 345 9.57 10.16 15.20
C ALA A 345 9.60 10.65 16.65
N ASP A 346 10.39 11.70 16.91
CA ASP A 346 10.37 12.37 18.21
C ASP A 346 9.11 13.27 18.37
N PRO A 347 8.86 13.84 19.57
CA PRO A 347 7.71 14.71 19.81
C PRO A 347 7.65 15.96 18.91
N GLU A 348 8.78 16.38 18.35
CA GLU A 348 8.90 17.48 17.39
C GLU A 348 8.65 17.04 15.93
N ASN A 349 8.36 15.75 15.69
CA ASN A 349 8.22 15.10 14.38
C ASN A 349 9.51 15.03 13.56
N ASN A 350 10.68 15.13 14.19
CA ASN A 350 11.92 14.75 13.51
C ASN A 350 11.95 13.23 13.38
N VAL A 351 12.18 12.73 12.16
CA VAL A 351 12.23 11.30 11.89
C VAL A 351 13.66 10.81 11.92
N TYR A 352 13.91 9.82 12.77
CA TYR A 352 15.18 9.13 12.91
C TYR A 352 15.10 7.77 12.25
N ARG A 353 16.18 7.37 11.59
CA ARG A 353 16.34 6.04 10.99
C ARG A 353 17.26 5.17 11.84
N ARG A 354 16.88 3.91 12.05
CA ARG A 354 17.71 2.87 12.67
C ARG A 354 18.97 2.56 11.87
N GLY A 355 20.07 2.23 12.56
CA GLY A 355 21.29 1.66 11.98
C GLY A 355 22.56 2.48 12.19
N GLY A 356 22.46 3.61 12.91
CA GLY A 356 23.58 4.52 13.16
C GLY A 356 24.24 5.07 11.87
N ASP A 357 25.37 5.76 12.03
CA ASP A 357 26.19 6.29 10.91
C ASP A 357 26.73 5.17 10.00
N ALA A 358 26.78 3.93 10.52
CA ALA A 358 27.27 2.76 9.81
C ALA A 358 26.26 2.16 8.81
N GLY A 359 25.02 2.65 8.76
CA GLY A 359 24.06 2.28 7.70
C GLY A 359 23.38 0.91 7.84
N GLN A 360 23.49 0.21 8.97
CA GLN A 360 23.01 -1.17 9.12
C GLN A 360 21.51 -1.28 9.40
N TRP A 361 20.66 -1.08 8.38
CA TRP A 361 19.20 -1.11 8.57
C TRP A 361 18.54 -2.49 8.65
N PRO A 362 19.03 -3.59 8.03
CA PRO A 362 18.39 -4.90 8.23
C PRO A 362 18.53 -5.42 9.67
N ASP A 363 19.45 -4.85 10.46
CA ASP A 363 19.62 -5.23 11.86
C ASP A 363 18.53 -4.61 12.74
N LYS A 364 17.47 -5.39 12.94
CA LYS A 364 16.35 -5.06 13.82
C LYS A 364 16.70 -4.96 15.31
N ASN A 365 17.91 -5.35 15.71
CA ASN A 365 18.39 -5.21 17.09
C ASN A 365 19.28 -3.97 17.30
N ASN A 366 19.51 -3.17 16.25
CA ASN A 366 20.28 -1.94 16.36
C ASN A 366 19.40 -0.80 16.91
N TYR A 367 19.75 -0.19 18.03
CA TYR A 367 19.01 0.95 18.63
C TYR A 367 19.76 2.29 18.47
N ASP A 368 20.75 2.33 17.57
CA ASP A 368 21.38 3.57 17.14
C ASP A 368 20.54 4.22 16.04
N TYR A 369 20.33 5.52 16.19
CA TYR A 369 19.42 6.31 15.38
C TYR A 369 20.15 7.52 14.80
N VAL A 370 19.90 7.81 13.52
CA VAL A 370 20.50 8.94 12.79
C VAL A 370 19.42 9.95 12.41
N TYR A 371 19.73 11.23 12.64
CA TYR A 371 18.98 12.39 12.14
C TYR A 371 19.95 13.57 11.91
N PRO A 372 19.85 14.29 10.77
CA PRO A 372 19.09 13.89 9.58
C PRO A 372 19.74 12.66 8.93
N PHE A 373 18.97 11.85 8.20
CA PHE A 373 19.50 10.75 7.39
C PHE A 373 19.39 11.11 5.90
N SER A 374 20.20 10.45 5.05
CA SER A 374 20.14 10.64 3.59
C SER A 374 19.02 9.79 3.00
N ASP A 375 17.97 10.43 2.49
CA ASP A 375 16.86 9.73 1.87
C ASP A 375 17.27 9.05 0.56
N ALA A 376 18.11 9.69 -0.25
CA ALA A 376 18.49 9.17 -1.57
C ALA A 376 19.17 7.80 -1.50
N GLU A 377 20.06 7.57 -0.54
CA GLU A 377 20.73 6.27 -0.35
C GLU A 377 19.76 5.21 0.19
N MET A 378 18.85 5.59 1.10
CA MET A 378 17.87 4.66 1.66
C MET A 378 16.80 4.30 0.64
N VAL A 379 16.28 5.28 -0.11
CA VAL A 379 15.31 5.07 -1.18
C VAL A 379 15.93 4.20 -2.27
N ALA A 380 17.21 4.39 -2.63
CA ALA A 380 17.90 3.50 -3.53
C ALA A 380 17.94 2.06 -2.99
N GLN A 381 18.27 1.88 -1.70
CA GLN A 381 18.28 0.54 -1.07
C GLN A 381 16.89 -0.09 -0.96
N VAL A 382 15.85 0.70 -0.70
CA VAL A 382 14.46 0.24 -0.64
C VAL A 382 13.94 -0.09 -2.04
N LYS A 383 14.24 0.75 -3.05
CA LYS A 383 13.98 0.44 -4.47
C LYS A 383 14.67 -0.86 -4.86
N ASN A 384 15.91 -1.08 -4.42
CA ASN A 384 16.63 -2.33 -4.64
C ASN A 384 15.94 -3.52 -3.98
N LEU A 385 15.46 -3.37 -2.74
CA LEU A 385 14.76 -4.45 -2.07
C LEU A 385 13.44 -4.79 -2.78
N ILE A 386 12.69 -3.77 -3.23
CA ILE A 386 11.37 -3.92 -3.85
C ILE A 386 11.46 -4.40 -5.31
N SER A 387 12.52 -4.05 -6.05
CA SER A 387 12.72 -4.46 -7.45
C SER A 387 13.48 -5.77 -7.62
N GLY A 388 13.91 -6.42 -6.53
CA GLY A 388 14.80 -7.60 -6.59
C GLY A 388 16.28 -7.25 -6.82
N GLY A 389 16.64 -5.98 -6.69
CA GLY A 389 17.99 -5.42 -6.63
C GLY A 389 18.30 -4.58 -7.86
N THR A 390 18.79 -3.34 -7.68
CA THR A 390 19.58 -2.73 -8.77
C THR A 390 20.79 -3.63 -9.01
N THR A 391 20.95 -4.02 -10.26
CA THR A 391 22.15 -4.65 -10.78
C THR A 391 22.85 -3.67 -11.72
N THR A 392 24.01 -4.07 -12.21
CA THR A 392 24.69 -3.36 -13.29
C THR A 392 24.81 -4.26 -14.49
N THR A 393 24.55 -3.73 -15.68
CA THR A 393 24.87 -4.40 -16.95
C THR A 393 25.91 -3.59 -17.73
N SER A 394 26.42 -4.12 -18.84
CA SER A 394 27.23 -3.34 -19.77
C SER A 394 26.39 -2.83 -20.94
N VAL A 395 26.84 -1.75 -21.57
CA VAL A 395 26.17 -1.19 -22.75
C VAL A 395 26.91 -1.63 -24.01
N ALA A 396 26.22 -2.40 -24.85
CA ALA A 396 26.68 -2.77 -26.18
C ALA A 396 26.29 -1.65 -27.17
N CYS A 397 27.30 -0.97 -27.72
CA CYS A 397 27.13 0.15 -28.63
C CYS A 397 27.29 -0.33 -30.07
N TYR A 398 26.20 -0.35 -30.83
CA TYR A 398 26.22 -0.71 -32.26
C TYR A 398 26.58 0.50 -33.10
N LEU A 399 27.54 0.30 -34.00
CA LEU A 399 28.21 1.33 -34.76
C LEU A 399 28.10 1.02 -36.25
N GLN A 400 27.87 2.04 -37.08
CA GLN A 400 27.77 1.87 -38.54
C GLN A 400 28.62 2.87 -39.31
N LYS A 401 29.25 2.41 -40.39
CA LYS A 401 29.90 3.23 -41.42
C LYS A 401 29.58 2.69 -42.81
N GLY A 402 28.69 3.38 -43.52
CA GLY A 402 28.17 2.87 -44.79
C GLY A 402 27.41 1.55 -44.58
N SER A 403 27.78 0.49 -45.29
CA SER A 403 27.19 -0.85 -45.10
C SER A 403 27.86 -1.68 -44.00
N ASP A 404 28.95 -1.19 -43.40
CA ASP A 404 29.67 -1.92 -42.36
C ASP A 404 29.06 -1.64 -40.98
N VAL A 405 28.69 -2.71 -40.28
CA VAL A 405 28.08 -2.68 -38.94
C VAL A 405 28.93 -3.49 -37.99
N THR A 406 29.31 -2.87 -36.88
CA THR A 406 30.07 -3.52 -35.79
C THR A 406 29.50 -3.08 -34.44
N TRP A 407 30.05 -3.59 -33.35
CA TRP A 407 29.69 -3.14 -32.00
C TRP A 407 30.93 -3.03 -31.11
N GLN A 408 30.84 -2.21 -30.07
CA GLN A 408 31.86 -2.07 -29.02
C GLN A 408 31.20 -1.89 -27.65
N TRP A 409 31.91 -2.21 -26.58
CA TRP A 409 31.46 -1.88 -25.22
C TRP A 409 31.59 -0.37 -24.97
N GLY A 410 30.57 0.23 -24.35
CA GLY A 410 30.63 1.60 -23.86
C GLY A 410 31.78 1.78 -22.86
N LEU A 411 32.41 2.95 -22.86
CA LEU A 411 33.58 3.24 -22.02
C LEU A 411 33.37 4.49 -21.14
N ASN A 412 34.01 4.47 -19.98
CA ASN A 412 34.21 5.64 -19.13
C ASN A 412 35.30 6.55 -19.71
N ALA A 413 35.45 7.75 -19.12
CA ALA A 413 36.45 8.74 -19.57
C ALA A 413 37.91 8.25 -19.40
N ASP A 414 38.15 7.32 -18.47
CA ASP A 414 39.45 6.67 -18.23
C ASP A 414 39.67 5.42 -19.10
N ASN A 415 38.76 5.14 -20.04
CA ASN A 415 38.72 3.96 -20.89
C ASN A 415 38.39 2.64 -20.17
N SER A 416 37.98 2.66 -18.89
CA SER A 416 37.39 1.49 -18.26
C SER A 416 36.00 1.19 -18.83
N TYR A 417 35.51 -0.05 -18.67
CA TYR A 417 34.18 -0.42 -19.17
C TYR A 417 33.08 0.34 -18.42
N TYR A 418 32.19 0.96 -19.18
CA TYR A 418 31.00 1.60 -18.65
C TYR A 418 30.01 0.55 -18.15
N LYS A 419 29.44 0.81 -16.97
CA LYS A 419 28.41 -0.03 -16.35
C LYS A 419 27.15 0.79 -16.18
N LEU A 420 26.05 0.25 -16.69
CA LEU A 420 24.73 0.85 -16.61
C LEU A 420 24.03 0.33 -15.36
N ASN A 421 23.66 1.22 -14.46
CA ASN A 421 22.91 0.90 -13.25
C ASN A 421 21.42 0.77 -13.60
N GLY A 422 20.75 -0.24 -13.03
CA GLY A 422 19.34 -0.46 -13.31
C GLY A 422 18.88 -1.83 -12.83
N TYR A 423 17.83 -2.37 -13.42
CA TYR A 423 17.32 -3.69 -13.06
C TYR A 423 16.75 -4.43 -14.27
N TRP A 424 16.76 -5.75 -14.19
CA TRP A 424 16.23 -6.62 -15.23
C TRP A 424 14.73 -6.83 -15.06
N ILE A 425 13.98 -6.71 -16.15
CA ILE A 425 12.58 -7.14 -16.24
C ILE A 425 12.44 -8.19 -17.33
N THR A 426 11.41 -9.05 -17.23
CA THR A 426 11.04 -10.00 -18.29
C THR A 426 9.58 -9.79 -18.65
N THR A 427 9.29 -9.53 -19.92
CA THR A 427 7.90 -9.33 -20.36
C THR A 427 7.09 -10.63 -20.22
N PRO A 428 5.86 -10.60 -19.65
CA PRO A 428 5.13 -11.83 -19.33
C PRO A 428 4.75 -12.69 -20.54
N HIS A 429 4.47 -12.07 -21.70
CA HIS A 429 3.96 -12.77 -22.88
C HIS A 429 5.05 -13.16 -23.88
N THR A 430 6.00 -12.26 -24.16
CA THR A 430 7.09 -12.53 -25.12
C THR A 430 8.32 -13.13 -24.45
N ARG A 431 8.37 -13.15 -23.11
CA ARG A 431 9.55 -13.55 -22.32
C ARG A 431 10.81 -12.78 -22.74
N LEU A 432 10.63 -11.57 -23.27
CA LEU A 432 11.71 -10.71 -23.68
C LEU A 432 12.26 -10.02 -22.43
N GLN A 433 13.54 -10.25 -22.18
CA GLN A 433 14.22 -9.60 -21.09
C GLN A 433 14.63 -8.18 -21.52
N LYS A 434 14.44 -7.20 -20.63
CA LYS A 434 14.79 -5.79 -20.85
C LYS A 434 15.50 -5.24 -19.63
N PHE A 435 16.31 -4.21 -19.82
CA PHE A 435 17.01 -3.53 -18.73
C PHE A 435 16.42 -2.13 -18.52
N VAL A 436 15.92 -1.86 -17.32
CA VAL A 436 15.34 -0.56 -16.96
C VAL A 436 16.38 0.26 -16.23
N THR A 437 16.55 1.52 -16.63
CA THR A 437 17.53 2.44 -16.04
C THR A 437 16.94 3.85 -15.93
N ASP A 438 17.38 4.58 -14.90
CA ASP A 438 17.14 6.02 -14.77
C ASP A 438 18.26 6.83 -15.45
N THR A 439 19.27 6.18 -16.03
CA THR A 439 20.36 6.86 -16.71
C THR A 439 19.91 7.43 -18.05
N ASP A 440 20.14 8.73 -18.23
CA ASP A 440 19.82 9.45 -19.46
C ASP A 440 20.51 8.84 -20.69
N GLU A 441 19.78 8.80 -21.81
CA GLU A 441 20.31 8.33 -23.09
C GLU A 441 21.58 9.09 -23.51
N ALA A 442 21.65 10.39 -23.23
CA ALA A 442 22.82 11.23 -23.52
C ALA A 442 24.10 10.71 -22.85
N GLU A 443 24.01 10.17 -21.64
CA GLU A 443 25.16 9.61 -20.93
C GLU A 443 25.63 8.30 -21.58
N MET A 444 24.69 7.42 -21.95
CA MET A 444 25.01 6.18 -22.66
C MET A 444 25.60 6.46 -24.05
N MET A 445 25.09 7.48 -24.74
CA MET A 445 25.65 7.96 -26.01
C MET A 445 27.06 8.53 -25.84
N ALA A 446 27.35 9.21 -24.74
CA ALA A 446 28.71 9.66 -24.42
C ALA A 446 29.65 8.47 -24.20
N ALA A 447 29.20 7.41 -23.53
CA ALA A 447 29.97 6.18 -23.36
C ALA A 447 30.26 5.47 -24.69
N ALA A 448 29.29 5.45 -25.61
CA ALA A 448 29.44 4.91 -26.97
C ALA A 448 30.44 5.72 -27.82
N ASN A 449 30.38 7.05 -27.76
CA ASN A 449 31.30 7.92 -28.48
C ASN A 449 32.75 7.79 -28.00
N ARG A 450 32.96 7.54 -26.70
CA ARG A 450 34.29 7.22 -26.16
C ARG A 450 34.82 5.89 -26.71
N ALA A 451 33.96 4.89 -26.85
CA ALA A 451 34.32 3.61 -27.47
C ALA A 451 34.75 3.79 -28.95
N ILE A 452 34.04 4.63 -29.71
CA ILE A 452 34.44 4.98 -31.09
C ILE A 452 35.87 5.52 -31.13
N ALA A 453 36.19 6.47 -30.25
CA ALA A 453 37.52 7.07 -30.17
C ALA A 453 38.60 6.05 -29.75
N TYR A 454 38.34 5.28 -28.70
CA TYR A 454 39.29 4.30 -28.15
C TYR A 454 39.64 3.18 -29.13
N TYR A 455 38.64 2.61 -29.81
CA TYR A 455 38.83 1.52 -30.77
C TYR A 455 39.15 2.01 -32.20
N ASN A 456 39.48 3.30 -32.36
CA ASN A 456 39.83 3.93 -33.63
C ASN A 456 38.78 3.71 -34.75
N ARG A 457 37.48 3.79 -34.40
CA ARG A 457 36.35 3.65 -35.32
C ARG A 457 36.00 4.98 -35.99
N THR A 458 37.00 5.66 -36.53
CA THR A 458 36.81 6.99 -37.15
C THR A 458 35.83 6.92 -38.33
N GLY A 459 34.77 7.73 -38.25
CA GLY A 459 33.71 7.82 -39.25
C GLY A 459 32.56 6.82 -39.07
N TYR A 460 32.48 6.11 -37.93
CA TYR A 460 31.28 5.36 -37.55
C TYR A 460 30.34 6.26 -36.71
N SER A 461 29.03 6.02 -36.81
CA SER A 461 28.00 6.60 -35.94
C SER A 461 27.32 5.53 -35.10
N VAL A 462 26.84 5.88 -33.91
CA VAL A 462 26.04 4.99 -33.07
C VAL A 462 24.65 4.84 -33.71
N ILE A 463 24.18 3.60 -33.85
CA ILE A 463 22.87 3.27 -34.44
C ILE A 463 21.98 2.47 -33.50
N GLY A 464 22.50 2.04 -32.36
CA GLY A 464 21.75 1.31 -31.35
C GLY A 464 22.55 1.10 -30.06
N LEU A 465 21.82 1.05 -28.95
CA LEU A 465 22.34 0.78 -27.62
C LEU A 465 21.54 -0.38 -27.02
N PHE A 466 22.24 -1.35 -26.45
CA PHE A 466 21.60 -2.50 -25.79
C PHE A 466 22.28 -2.78 -24.45
N ALA A 467 21.50 -3.29 -23.50
CA ALA A 467 22.04 -3.92 -22.32
C ALA A 467 22.57 -5.31 -22.68
N ALA A 468 23.74 -5.68 -22.17
CA ALA A 468 24.32 -7.01 -22.35
C ALA A 468 25.37 -7.30 -21.25
N ASP A 469 25.32 -8.51 -20.69
CA ASP A 469 26.23 -8.92 -19.61
C ASP A 469 27.51 -9.61 -20.11
N SER A 470 27.55 -10.02 -21.38
CA SER A 470 28.75 -10.63 -21.97
C SER A 470 28.74 -10.53 -23.50
N SER A 471 29.89 -10.75 -24.12
CA SER A 471 30.05 -10.70 -25.59
C SER A 471 29.36 -11.85 -26.32
N GLY A 472 28.94 -12.90 -25.60
CA GLY A 472 28.10 -13.98 -26.12
C GLY A 472 26.65 -13.91 -25.66
N GLY A 473 26.28 -12.85 -24.93
CA GLY A 473 24.92 -12.62 -24.44
C GLY A 473 23.99 -12.07 -25.52
N TYR A 474 22.69 -12.03 -25.22
CA TYR A 474 21.71 -11.37 -26.08
C TYR A 474 21.79 -9.84 -25.97
N ASN A 475 21.31 -9.15 -27.00
CA ASN A 475 21.08 -7.72 -26.95
C ASN A 475 19.70 -7.47 -26.34
N TYR A 476 19.68 -6.91 -25.14
CA TYR A 476 18.44 -6.61 -24.44
C TYR A 476 18.08 -5.13 -24.63
N PRO A 477 16.81 -4.82 -24.93
CA PRO A 477 16.36 -3.43 -24.99
C PRO A 477 16.59 -2.71 -23.65
N ILE A 478 16.91 -1.42 -23.74
CA ILE A 478 17.05 -0.52 -22.60
C ILE A 478 15.78 0.34 -22.52
N LEU A 479 15.16 0.44 -21.34
CA LEU A 479 14.11 1.41 -21.06
C LEU A 479 14.67 2.54 -20.22
N VAL A 480 14.45 3.78 -20.67
CA VAL A 480 14.72 5.02 -19.94
C VAL A 480 13.38 5.70 -19.68
N GLY A 481 12.89 5.64 -18.43
CA GLY A 481 11.52 6.03 -18.10
C GLY A 481 10.49 5.21 -18.90
N GLU A 482 9.65 5.89 -19.69
CA GLU A 482 8.64 5.27 -20.57
C GLU A 482 9.17 4.95 -21.98
N SER A 483 10.37 5.42 -22.31
CA SER A 483 10.94 5.30 -23.65
C SER A 483 11.83 4.08 -23.76
N GLU A 484 11.45 3.14 -24.63
CA GLU A 484 12.34 2.07 -25.06
C GLU A 484 13.30 2.64 -26.11
N LEU A 485 14.60 2.49 -25.87
CA LEU A 485 15.61 2.90 -26.84
C LEU A 485 15.59 1.91 -28.00
N TYR A 486 14.91 2.30 -29.07
CA TYR A 486 14.90 1.53 -30.31
C TYR A 486 16.16 1.85 -31.12
N PRO A 487 16.87 0.84 -31.64
CA PRO A 487 17.91 1.07 -32.64
C PRO A 487 17.26 1.66 -33.91
N THR A 488 17.87 2.70 -34.46
CA THR A 488 17.60 3.13 -35.84
C THR A 488 18.32 2.17 -36.78
N LEU A 489 17.70 1.02 -37.04
CA LEU A 489 18.14 0.10 -38.10
C LEU A 489 17.33 0.32 -39.38
#